data_AF-A0A176RTA3-F1
#
_entry.id   AF-A0A176RTA3-F1
#
_cell.length_a   1.000
_cell.length_b   1.000
_cell.length_c   1.000
_cell.angle_alpha   90.00
_cell.angle_beta   90.00
_cell.angle_gamma   90.00
#
_symmetry.space_group_name_H-M   'P 1'
#
loop_
_entity.id
_entity.type
_entity.pdbx_description
1 polymer ?
#
loop_
_entity_poly.entity_id
_entity_poly.type
_entity_poly.pdbx_seq_one_letter_code
_entity_poly.pdbx_strand_id
1 'polypeptide(L)'
;MQNKIKHQEAIFQALPDLFFLIVADGTILDYKTGVDAYPLPQEIVGKRIQDIMPEEIALKFSDAIRDLQETKSIIHIDYPLTIQKHLHFYEARLVPLLETQ
;
A
#
# COMPACT_ATOMS: atom_id res chain seq x y z
N MET A 1 27.37 3.28 -15.61
CA MET A 1 26.00 3.67 -15.20
C MET A 1 25.09 2.44 -15.13
N GLN A 2 25.40 1.47 -14.25
CA GLN A 2 24.68 0.19 -14.11
C GLN A 2 24.42 -0.19 -12.63
N ASN A 3 24.91 0.60 -11.67
CA ASN A 3 24.91 0.23 -10.25
C ASN A 3 23.76 0.84 -9.42
N LYS A 4 22.92 1.71 -10.00
CA LYS A 4 21.86 2.43 -9.25
C LYS A 4 20.51 1.71 -9.27
N ILE A 5 20.23 0.88 -10.29
CA ILE A 5 18.95 0.20 -10.47
C ILE A 5 18.85 -1.07 -9.60
N LYS A 6 19.96 -1.80 -9.40
CA LYS A 6 19.95 -3.04 -8.60
C LYS A 6 19.69 -2.84 -7.10
N HIS A 7 19.94 -1.65 -6.56
CA HIS A 7 19.78 -1.41 -5.11
C HIS A 7 18.31 -1.22 -4.71
N GLN A 8 17.47 -0.71 -5.63
CA GLN A 8 16.04 -0.54 -5.37
C GLN A 8 15.35 -1.91 -5.31
N GLU A 9 15.65 -2.81 -6.23
CA GLU A 9 15.05 -4.16 -6.27
C GLU A 9 15.45 -5.03 -5.07
N ALA A 10 16.69 -4.90 -4.56
CA ALA A 10 17.17 -5.69 -3.43
C ALA A 10 16.46 -5.35 -2.10
N ILE A 11 16.08 -4.08 -1.89
CA ILE A 11 15.30 -3.68 -0.70
C ILE A 11 13.89 -4.32 -0.76
N PHE A 12 13.26 -4.34 -1.94
CA PHE A 12 11.96 -4.99 -2.11
C PHE A 12 12.02 -6.53 -2.01
N GLN A 13 13.15 -7.17 -2.31
CA GLN A 13 13.31 -8.63 -2.14
C GLN A 13 13.53 -9.06 -0.69
N ALA A 14 14.04 -8.17 0.17
CA ALA A 14 14.30 -8.45 1.58
C ALA A 14 13.11 -8.09 2.50
N LEU A 15 12.11 -7.38 1.99
CA LEU A 15 10.89 -7.04 2.71
C LEU A 15 9.77 -7.99 2.26
N PRO A 16 9.14 -8.75 3.18
CA PRO A 16 8.01 -9.62 2.85
C PRO A 16 6.72 -8.84 2.55
N ASP A 17 6.79 -7.50 2.59
CA ASP A 17 5.61 -6.64 2.66
C ASP A 17 4.94 -6.42 1.30
N LEU A 18 3.63 -6.27 1.39
CA LEU A 18 2.76 -5.93 0.27
C LEU A 18 2.85 -4.41 -0.02
N PHE A 19 3.22 -4.06 -1.24
CA PHE A 19 3.26 -2.68 -1.71
C PHE A 19 2.15 -2.42 -2.70
N PHE A 20 1.50 -1.26 -2.57
CA PHE A 20 0.58 -0.72 -3.57
C PHE A 20 1.13 0.58 -4.12
N LEU A 21 1.14 0.71 -5.44
CA LEU A 21 1.23 2.00 -6.10
C LEU A 21 -0.18 2.51 -6.33
N ILE A 22 -0.52 3.64 -5.73
CA ILE A 22 -1.84 4.26 -5.84
C ILE A 22 -1.74 5.68 -6.39
N VAL A 23 -2.78 6.14 -7.08
CA VAL A 23 -2.98 7.57 -7.35
C VAL A 23 -3.72 8.23 -6.18
N ALA A 24 -3.82 9.56 -6.25
CA ALA A 24 -4.35 10.41 -5.19
C ALA A 24 -5.76 10.05 -4.70
N ASP A 25 -6.61 9.42 -5.53
CA ASP A 25 -7.95 9.01 -5.09
C ASP A 25 -7.99 7.61 -4.45
N GLY A 26 -6.84 6.95 -4.31
CA GLY A 26 -6.71 5.59 -3.79
C GLY A 26 -6.79 4.49 -4.84
N THR A 27 -6.95 4.82 -6.12
CA THR A 27 -6.95 3.82 -7.21
C THR A 27 -5.59 3.13 -7.32
N ILE A 28 -5.60 1.80 -7.26
CA ILE A 28 -4.41 0.95 -7.35
C ILE A 28 -3.98 0.86 -8.82
N LEU A 29 -2.78 1.35 -9.11
CA LEU A 29 -2.14 1.25 -10.42
C LEU A 29 -1.34 -0.05 -10.56
N ASP A 30 -0.65 -0.45 -9.50
CA ASP A 30 0.22 -1.61 -9.48
C ASP A 30 0.42 -2.10 -8.05
N TYR A 31 0.91 -3.33 -7.89
CA TYR A 31 1.23 -3.89 -6.59
C TYR A 31 2.42 -4.86 -6.67
N LYS A 32 3.18 -4.96 -5.56
CA LYS A 32 4.24 -5.96 -5.41
C LYS A 32 4.01 -6.76 -4.14
N THR A 33 4.07 -8.08 -4.27
CA THR A 33 3.91 -9.03 -3.17
C THR A 33 5.25 -9.67 -2.84
N GLY A 34 5.62 -9.72 -1.56
CA GLY A 34 6.68 -10.59 -1.08
C GLY A 34 6.33 -12.08 -1.28
N VAL A 35 7.32 -12.96 -1.08
CA VAL A 35 7.19 -14.41 -1.30
C VAL A 35 6.14 -15.05 -0.38
N ASP A 36 5.87 -14.43 0.77
CA ASP A 36 4.86 -14.85 1.77
C ASP A 36 3.67 -13.88 1.88
N ALA A 37 3.53 -12.93 0.96
CA ALA A 37 2.42 -11.99 1.00
C ALA A 37 1.10 -12.69 0.64
N TYR A 38 0.04 -12.30 1.35
CA TYR A 38 -1.29 -12.88 1.17
C TYR A 38 -1.77 -12.76 -0.29
N PRO A 39 -2.40 -13.79 -0.88
CA PRO A 39 -2.90 -13.74 -2.25
C PRO A 39 -3.98 -12.68 -2.38
N LEU A 40 -3.61 -11.53 -2.96
CA LEU A 40 -4.56 -10.53 -3.38
C LEU A 40 -5.43 -11.09 -4.51
N PRO A 41 -6.70 -10.67 -4.61
CA PRO A 41 -7.52 -10.99 -5.78
C PRO A 41 -6.78 -10.55 -7.05
N GLN A 42 -6.81 -11.39 -8.09
CA GLN A 42 -6.13 -11.10 -9.37
C GLN A 42 -6.61 -9.79 -10.05
N GLU A 43 -7.72 -9.22 -9.60
CA GLU A 43 -8.37 -8.04 -10.19
C GLU A 43 -8.53 -6.89 -9.18
N ILE A 44 -7.43 -6.44 -8.56
CA ILE A 44 -7.43 -5.24 -7.71
C ILE A 44 -6.92 -3.99 -8.42
N VAL A 45 -6.15 -4.14 -9.51
CA VAL A 45 -5.69 -3.00 -10.32
C VAL A 45 -6.90 -2.29 -10.94
N GLY A 46 -6.90 -0.96 -10.87
CA GLY A 46 -8.01 -0.11 -11.32
C GLY A 46 -9.13 0.07 -10.29
N LYS A 47 -9.09 -0.63 -9.14
CA LYS A 47 -10.01 -0.38 -8.02
C LYS A 47 -9.37 0.55 -7.00
N ARG A 48 -10.21 1.25 -6.25
CA ARG A 48 -9.75 2.01 -5.09
C ARG A 48 -9.49 1.08 -3.92
N ILE A 49 -8.44 1.33 -3.15
CA ILE A 49 -8.13 0.53 -1.95
C ILE A 49 -9.29 0.55 -0.93
N GLN A 50 -10.04 1.64 -0.89
CA GLN A 50 -11.25 1.82 -0.09
C GLN A 50 -12.38 0.88 -0.52
N ASP A 51 -12.49 0.58 -1.81
CA ASP A 51 -13.59 -0.24 -2.36
C ASP A 51 -13.38 -1.74 -2.10
N ILE A 52 -12.15 -2.15 -1.78
CA ILE A 52 -11.78 -3.56 -1.53
C ILE A 52 -11.61 -3.88 -0.04
N MET A 53 -11.76 -2.88 0.84
CA MET A 53 -11.60 -3.01 2.29
C MET A 53 -12.97 -2.92 3.00
N PRO A 54 -13.11 -3.54 4.18
CA PRO A 54 -14.23 -3.26 5.09
C PRO A 54 -14.36 -1.76 5.41
N GLU A 55 -15.60 -1.30 5.61
CA GLU A 55 -15.96 0.12 5.74
C GLU A 55 -15.08 0.91 6.72
N GLU A 56 -14.88 0.42 7.94
CA GLU A 56 -14.04 1.10 8.94
C GLU A 56 -12.59 1.28 8.49
N ILE A 57 -12.07 0.31 7.73
CA ILE A 57 -10.69 0.32 7.21
C ILE A 57 -10.61 1.22 5.98
N ALA A 58 -11.62 1.18 5.11
CA ALA A 58 -11.75 2.07 3.96
C ALA A 58 -11.76 3.55 4.37
N LEU A 59 -12.43 3.90 5.47
CA LEU A 59 -12.42 5.24 6.05
C LEU A 59 -11.01 5.63 6.53
N LYS A 60 -10.30 4.75 7.22
CA LYS A 60 -8.91 4.99 7.63
C LYS A 60 -7.99 5.27 6.44
N PHE A 61 -8.12 4.52 5.35
CA PHE A 61 -7.35 4.79 4.13
C PHE A 61 -7.73 6.13 3.49
N SER A 62 -9.01 6.48 3.49
CA SER A 62 -9.47 7.77 2.97
C SER A 62 -8.87 8.95 3.73
N ASP A 63 -8.93 8.90 5.06
CA ASP A 63 -8.33 9.92 5.92
C ASP A 63 -6.81 9.97 5.76
N ALA A 64 -6.13 8.82 5.75
CA ALA A 64 -4.69 8.76 5.57
C ALA A 64 -4.23 9.33 4.21
N ILE A 65 -4.97 9.07 3.13
CA ILE A 65 -4.67 9.62 1.81
C ILE A 65 -4.87 11.13 1.78
N ARG A 66 -5.93 11.65 2.43
CA ARG A 66 -6.15 13.10 2.56
C ARG A 66 -4.99 13.74 3.35
N ASP A 67 -4.67 13.19 4.52
CA ASP A 67 -3.62 13.73 5.39
C ASP A 67 -2.24 13.69 4.72
N LEU A 68 -1.94 12.62 3.96
CA LEU A 68 -0.73 12.51 3.13
C LEU A 68 -0.66 13.63 2.08
N GLN A 69 -1.79 13.96 1.43
CA GLN A 69 -1.84 15.01 0.42
C GLN A 69 -1.65 16.40 1.01
N GLU A 70 -2.20 16.66 2.20
CA GLU A 70 -2.10 17.95 2.88
C GLU A 70 -0.71 18.16 3.47
N THR A 71 -0.17 17.16 4.15
CA THR A 71 1.08 17.28 4.93
C THR A 71 2.33 16.96 4.12
N LYS A 72 2.20 16.24 3.00
CA LYS A 72 3.32 15.66 2.23
C LYS A 72 4.31 14.87 3.11
N SER A 73 3.83 14.32 4.22
CA SER A 73 4.62 13.59 5.21
C SER A 73 4.14 12.15 5.29
N ILE A 74 5.00 11.24 5.76
CA ILE A 74 4.64 9.81 5.88
C ILE A 74 3.48 9.68 6.88
N ILE A 75 2.44 8.94 6.47
CA ILE A 75 1.28 8.61 7.32
C ILE A 75 1.33 7.11 7.65
N HIS A 76 1.07 6.79 8.92
CA HIS A 76 0.98 5.41 9.41
C HIS A 76 -0.44 5.14 9.88
N ILE A 77 -0.99 3.99 9.49
CA ILE A 77 -2.27 3.51 10.02
C ILE A 77 -2.16 2.05 10.44
N ASP A 78 -2.66 1.76 11.64
CA ASP A 78 -2.86 0.40 12.12
C ASP A 78 -4.32 -0.01 11.94
N TYR A 79 -4.53 -1.22 11.44
CA TYR A 79 -5.88 -1.74 11.25
C TYR A 79 -5.96 -3.27 11.43
N PRO A 80 -7.02 -3.76 12.08
CA PRO A 80 -7.36 -5.16 12.06
C PRO A 80 -7.98 -5.52 10.71
N LEU A 81 -7.71 -6.71 10.18
CA LEU A 81 -8.39 -7.25 9.02
C LEU A 81 -8.69 -8.73 9.26
N THR A 82 -9.95 -9.12 9.08
CA THR A 82 -10.35 -10.52 9.21
C THR A 82 -10.24 -11.22 7.87
N ILE A 83 -9.44 -12.28 7.82
CA ILE A 83 -9.17 -13.05 6.61
C ILE A 83 -9.38 -14.53 6.93
N GLN A 84 -10.18 -15.25 6.14
CA GLN A 84 -10.50 -16.66 6.38
C GLN A 84 -10.92 -16.94 7.84
N LYS A 85 -11.69 -16.02 8.45
CA LYS A 85 -12.15 -16.05 9.86
C LYS A 85 -11.07 -15.86 10.93
N HIS A 86 -9.85 -15.51 10.55
CA HIS A 86 -8.76 -15.17 11.46
C HIS A 86 -8.57 -13.67 11.49
N LEU A 87 -8.43 -13.11 12.69
CA LEU A 87 -8.13 -11.70 12.88
C LEU A 87 -6.62 -11.48 12.76
N HIS A 88 -6.23 -10.60 11.84
CA HIS A 88 -4.85 -10.18 11.66
C HIS A 88 -4.74 -8.69 11.94
N PHE A 89 -3.58 -8.24 12.40
CA PHE A 89 -3.27 -6.83 12.60
C PHE A 89 -2.21 -6.41 11.59
N TYR A 90 -2.48 -5.34 10.87
CA TYR A 90 -1.61 -4.79 9.84
C TYR A 90 -1.27 -3.35 10.14
N GLU A 91 -0.08 -2.95 9.70
CA GLU A 91 0.33 -1.56 9.57
C GLU A 91 0.40 -1.22 8.08
N ALA A 92 -0.21 -0.11 7.66
CA ALA A 92 0.05 0.48 6.35
C ALA A 92 0.80 1.80 6.52
N ARG A 93 1.84 1.97 5.68
CA ARG A 93 2.64 3.18 5.59
C ARG A 93 2.42 3.84 4.25
N LEU A 94 1.86 5.03 4.27
CA LEU A 94 1.63 5.83 3.07
C LEU A 94 2.77 6.82 2.93
N VAL A 95 3.48 6.73 1.81
CA VAL A 95 4.64 7.57 1.50
C VAL A 95 4.32 8.37 0.24
N PRO A 96 4.50 9.70 0.24
CA PRO A 96 4.26 10.48 -0.96
C PRO A 96 5.37 10.18 -1.98
N LEU A 97 4.99 9.82 -3.20
CA LEU A 97 5.94 9.79 -4.31
C LEU A 97 6.18 11.22 -4.77
N LEU A 98 7.26 11.83 -4.30
CA LEU A 98 7.71 13.10 -4.82
C LEU A 98 8.30 12.84 -6.20
N GLU A 99 7.68 13.36 -7.25
CA GLU A 99 8.33 13.40 -8.56
C GLU A 99 9.63 14.21 -8.40
N THR A 100 10.77 13.53 -8.49
CA THR A 100 12.03 14.24 -8.75
C THR A 100 11.92 14.85 -10.14
N GLN A 101 11.85 16.18 -10.17
CA GLN A 101 12.03 16.99 -11.38
C GLN A 101 13.33 16.63 -12.12
#